data_AF-A0A1W9RKK2-F1
#
_entry.id   AF-A0A1W9RKK2-F1
#
_cell.length_a   1.000
_cell.length_b   1.000
_cell.length_c   1.000
_cell.angle_alpha   90.00
_cell.angle_beta   90.00
_cell.angle_gamma   90.00
#
_symmetry.space_group_name_H-M   'P 1'
#
loop_
_entity.id
_entity.type
_entity.pdbx_description
1 polymer ?
#
loop_
_entity_poly.entity_id
_entity_poly.type
_entity_poly.pdbx_seq_one_letter_code
_entity_poly.pdbx_strand_id
1 'polypeptide(L)' 'MEYDLPQTTHVTVNIFNIQGQKIRTLFSGKQNAGKHLLHWDGLTDSGELASSGIYFYQIKSSAWTDSRKMLMIR' A
#
# COMPACT_ATOMS: atom_id res chain seq x y z
N MET A 1 2.47 -3.14 7.35
CA MET A 1 2.49 -3.86 6.05
C MET A 1 3.94 -4.19 5.75
N GLU A 2 4.30 -5.47 5.65
CA GLU A 2 5.68 -5.90 5.37
C GLU A 2 5.76 -6.59 4.01
N TYR A 3 6.83 -6.30 3.27
CA TYR A 3 7.21 -7.01 2.05
C TYR A 3 8.73 -7.06 1.90
N ASP A 4 9.19 -8.03 1.13
CA ASP A 4 10.60 -8.23 0.81
C ASP A 4 10.82 -7.95 -0.69
N LEU A 5 11.89 -7.21 -1.00
CA LEU A 5 12.32 -6.95 -2.35
C LEU A 5 13.55 -7.80 -2.68
N PRO A 6 13.49 -8.68 -3.68
CA PRO A 6 14.64 -9.50 -4.08
C PRO A 6 15.76 -8.66 -4.72
N GLN A 7 15.44 -7.47 -5.21
CA GLN A 7 16.37 -6.55 -5.85
C GLN A 7 15.90 -5.10 -5.72
N THR A 8 16.82 -4.16 -5.85
CA THR A 8 16.51 -2.73 -5.88
C THR A 8 15.66 -2.40 -7.10
N THR A 9 14.45 -1.88 -6.88
CA THR A 9 13.49 -1.58 -7.97
C THR A 9 12.59 -0.40 -7.63
N HIS A 10 11.87 0.11 -8.63
CA HIS A 10 10.77 1.05 -8.40
C HIS A 10 9.56 0.29 -7.85
N VAL A 11 9.01 0.78 -6.76
CA VAL A 11 7.87 0.21 -6.06
C VAL A 11 6.81 1.28 -5.88
N THR A 12 5.56 0.91 -6.14
CA THR A 12 4.39 1.71 -5.78
C THR A 12 3.55 0.91 -4.79
N VAL A 13 3.17 1.54 -3.69
CA VAL A 13 2.27 0.96 -2.69
C VAL A 13 1.01 1.81 -2.61
N ASN A 14 -0.11 1.22 -3.00
CA ASN A 14 -1.40 1.86 -3.12
C ASN A 14 -2.42 1.21 -2.19
N ILE A 15 -3.41 1.97 -1.75
CA ILE A 15 -4.54 1.49 -0.95
C ILE A 15 -5.83 1.69 -1.74
N PHE A 16 -6.69 0.68 -1.70
CA PHE A 16 -7.97 0.61 -2.37
C PHE A 16 -9.09 0.31 -1.40
N ASN A 17 -10.27 0.87 -1.63
CA ASN A 17 -11.50 0.46 -0.94
C ASN A 17 -12.07 -0.85 -1.52
N ILE A 18 -13.17 -1.34 -0.96
CA ILE A 18 -13.81 -2.59 -1.42
C ILE A 18 -14.37 -2.51 -2.85
N GLN A 19 -14.62 -1.30 -3.35
CA GLN A 19 -15.04 -1.06 -4.74
C GLN A 19 -13.84 -1.05 -5.72
N GLY A 20 -12.61 -1.25 -5.23
CA GLY A 20 -11.40 -1.22 -6.05
C GLY A 20 -10.94 0.19 -6.44
N GLN A 21 -11.49 1.23 -5.81
CA GLN A 21 -11.06 2.61 -6.05
C GLN A 21 -9.80 2.89 -5.24
N LYS A 22 -8.77 3.45 -5.89
CA LYS A 22 -7.54 3.88 -5.20
C LYS A 22 -7.85 5.10 -4.33
N ILE A 23 -7.58 5.01 -3.04
CA ILE A 23 -7.85 6.09 -2.08
C ILE A 23 -6.57 6.75 -1.53
N ARG A 24 -5.44 6.05 -1.59
CA ARG A 24 -4.15 6.54 -1.07
C ARG A 24 -2.99 5.94 -1.83
N THR A 25 -1.97 6.74 -2.09
CA THR A 25 -0.64 6.28 -2.50
C THR A 25 0.28 6.42 -1.27
N LEU A 26 0.70 5.31 -0.66
CA LEU A 26 1.57 5.33 0.53
C LEU A 26 3.02 5.58 0.17
N PHE A 27 3.47 5.02 -0.93
CA PHE A 27 4.84 5.12 -1.39
C PHE A 27 4.89 4.98 -2.90
N SER A 28 5.71 5.79 -3.57
CA SER A 28 6.07 5.58 -4.98
C SER A 28 7.50 6.04 -5.19
N GLY A 29 8.40 5.11 -5.45
CA GLY A 29 9.82 5.44 -5.54
C GLY A 29 10.71 4.21 -5.66
N LYS A 30 12.01 4.45 -5.74
CA LYS A 30 13.01 3.38 -5.75
C LYS A 30 13.31 2.94 -4.32
N GLN A 31 13.31 1.63 -4.07
CA GLN A 31 13.71 1.02 -2.80
C GLN A 31 14.78 -0.02 -3.04
N ASN A 32 15.70 -0.15 -2.07
CA ASN A 32 16.75 -1.17 -2.10
C ASN A 32 16.18 -2.56 -1.85
N ALA A 33 16.92 -3.59 -2.26
CA ALA A 33 16.63 -4.97 -1.89
C ALA A 33 16.53 -5.15 -0.36
N GLY A 34 15.72 -6.12 0.07
CA GLY A 34 15.49 -6.46 1.47
C GLY A 34 14.08 -6.11 1.96
N LYS A 35 13.90 -6.23 3.28
CA LYS A 35 12.61 -6.07 3.95
C LYS A 35 12.23 -4.60 4.12
N HIS A 36 10.97 -4.30 3.83
CA HIS A 36 10.37 -2.98 4.00
C HIS A 36 9.11 -3.07 4.85
N LEU A 37 8.96 -2.12 5.78
CA LEU A 37 7.78 -1.95 6.60
C LEU A 37 7.13 -0.61 6.28
N LEU A 38 5.84 -0.65 5.94
CA LEU A 38 5.01 0.54 5.74
C LEU A 38 3.84 0.53 6.71
N HIS A 39 3.46 1.73 7.14
CA HIS A 39 2.28 1.98 7.96
C HIS A 39 1.34 2.93 7.22
N TRP A 40 0.04 2.63 7.26
CA TRP A 40 -0.98 3.55 6.81
C TRP A 40 -1.58 4.23 8.02
N ASP A 41 -1.55 5.55 8.01
CA ASP A 41 -2.14 6.44 9.02
C ASP A 41 -3.68 6.51 8.98
N GLY A 42 -4.31 5.83 8.01
CA GLY A 42 -5.75 5.90 7.81
C GLY A 42 -6.22 7.08 6.97
N LEU A 43 -5.31 7.91 6.45
CA LEU A 43 -5.66 9.07 5.64
C LEU A 43 -5.74 8.73 4.15
N THR A 44 -6.66 9.35 3.42
CA THR A 44 -6.72 9.31 1.95
C THR A 44 -5.71 10.28 1.33
N ASP A 45 -5.52 10.26 0.02
CA ASP A 45 -4.68 11.25 -0.70
C ASP A 45 -5.22 12.69 -0.52
N SER A 46 -6.52 12.88 -0.21
CA SER A 46 -7.12 14.18 0.11
C SER A 46 -6.93 14.63 1.57
N GLY A 47 -6.32 13.78 2.42
CA GLY A 47 -6.13 14.08 3.85
C GLY A 47 -7.36 13.78 4.71
N GLU A 48 -8.38 13.11 4.17
CA GLU A 48 -9.56 12.69 4.92
C GLU A 48 -9.31 11.37 5.65
N LEU A 49 -9.92 11.18 6.82
CA LEU A 49 -9.89 9.91 7.53
C LEU A 49 -10.74 8.87 6.79
N ALA A 50 -10.13 7.76 6.42
CA ALA A 50 -10.85 6.59 5.95
C ALA A 50 -11.85 6.09 7.02
N SER A 51 -13.00 5.61 6.56
CA SER A 51 -14.00 4.98 7.44
C SER A 51 -13.50 3.61 7.92
N SER A 52 -13.97 3.17 9.08
CA SER A 52 -13.75 1.78 9.50
C SER A 52 -14.31 0.82 8.44
N GLY A 53 -13.54 -0.20 8.07
CA GLY A 53 -13.92 -1.10 6.99
C GLY A 53 -12.76 -1.88 6.39
N ILE A 54 -13.08 -2.68 5.38
CA ILE A 54 -12.10 -3.48 4.65
C ILE A 54 -11.45 -2.63 3.57
N TYR A 55 -10.13 -2.72 3.48
CA TYR A 55 -9.33 -2.12 2.43
C TYR A 55 -8.35 -3.14 1.88
N PHE A 56 -7.77 -2.82 0.73
CA PHE A 56 -6.72 -3.62 0.11
C PHE A 56 -5.51 -2.74 -0.10
N TYR A 57 -4.34 -3.20 0.33
CA TYR A 57 -3.10 -2.58 -0.13
C TYR A 57 -2.50 -3.44 -1.24
N GLN A 58 -1.95 -2.77 -2.24
CA GLN A 58 -1.24 -3.38 -3.36
C GLN A 58 0.18 -2.87 -3.40
N ILE A 59 1.13 -3.79 -3.45
CA ILE A 59 2.54 -3.50 -3.69
C ILE A 59 2.83 -3.92 -5.12
N LYS A 60 3.25 -2.96 -5.94
CA LYS A 60 3.58 -3.18 -7.34
C LYS A 60 5.04 -2.83 -7.58
N SER A 61 5.78 -3.78 -8.15
CA SER A 61 7.13 -3.58 -8.68
C SER A 61 7.14 -3.87 -10.17
N SER A 62 8.31 -3.74 -10.82
CA SER A 62 8.49 -4.14 -12.21
C SER A 62 8.29 -5.65 -12.45
N ALA A 63 8.53 -6.49 -11.44
CA ALA A 63 8.55 -7.94 -11.59
C ALA A 63 7.29 -8.63 -11.05
N TRP A 64 6.60 -8.02 -10.08
CA TRP A 64 5.47 -8.65 -9.42
C TRP A 64 4.47 -7.64 -8.83
N THR A 65 3.25 -8.10 -8.58
CA THR A 65 2.21 -7.38 -7.85
C THR A 65 1.64 -8.29 -6.77
N ASP A 66 1.62 -7.81 -5.52
CA ASP A 66 0.99 -8.49 -4.38
C ASP A 66 -0.13 -7.60 -3.86
N SER A 67 -1.27 -8.20 -3.51
CA SER A 67 -2.43 -7.48 -2.98
C SER A 67 -2.94 -8.21 -1.76
N ARG A 68 -3.12 -7.49 -0.66
CA ARG A 68 -3.49 -8.07 0.63
C ARG A 68 -4.62 -7.26 1.27
N LYS A 69 -5.55 -7.99 1.89
CA LYS A 69 -6.68 -7.40 2.63
C LYS A 69 -6.19 -6.85 3.97
N MET A 70 -6.75 -5.73 4.39
CA MET A 70 -6.60 -5.18 5.73
C MET A 70 -7.95 -4.68 6.27
N LEU A 71 -8.06 -4.63 7.59
CA LEU A 71 -9.18 -4.01 8.29
C LEU A 71 -8.69 -2.69 8.87
N MET A 72 -9.35 -1.60 8.51
CA MET A 72 -9.15 -0.29 9.14
C MET A 72 -10.18 -0.16 10.25
N ILE A 73 -9.70 0.19 11.44
CA ILE A 73 -10.54 0.48 12.62
C ILE A 73 -10.10 1.85 13.11
N ARG A 74 -11.08 2.73 13.35
CA ARG A 74 -10.86 4.00 14.05
C ARG A 74 -10.80 3.81 15.56
#